data_AF-A0A1Q7KPT3-F1
#
_entry.id   AF-A0A1Q7KPT3-F1
#
_cell.length_a   1.000
_cell.length_b   1.000
_cell.length_c   1.000
_cell.angle_alpha   90.00
_cell.angle_beta   90.00
_cell.angle_gamma   90.00
#
_symmetry.space_group_name_H-M   'P 1'
#
loop_
_entity.id
_entity.type
_entity.pdbx_description
1 polymer ?
#
loop_
_entity_poly.entity_id
_entity_poly.type
_entity_poly.pdbx_seq_one_letter_code
_entity_poly.pdbx_strand_id
1 'polypeptide(L)'
;MRAVPYHAGLEDAVRARHQDAFARDEVDVVVATIAFGMGIDKSNVRYVIHREMPRSIEGYYQEIGRAGRDGLPSDCILLYSWADVLAHRRVQEGIEDGELRREAGRKSTAVYELAEAPGCRHQRLVAHFDETIPACGTACDSCRGTSFTDLIQPARADHGTPTHDGELFERLRALRRALADAEGVPAYIVFSDAVLARLAAVRPIDDAGFLAVPGVGPAKLARYGEAFLRVLRGS
;
A
#
# COMPACT_ATOMS: atom_id res chain seq x y z
N MET A 1 16.12 6.49 -4.17
CA MET A 1 14.66 6.61 -4.24
C MET A 1 14.30 7.22 -5.59
N ARG A 2 13.59 6.48 -6.43
CA ARG A 2 13.13 6.85 -7.77
C ARG A 2 11.65 7.22 -7.66
N ALA A 3 11.27 8.42 -8.10
CA ALA A 3 9.89 8.90 -8.00
C ALA A 3 9.41 9.48 -9.33
N VAL A 4 8.12 9.33 -9.63
CA VAL A 4 7.47 9.89 -10.84
C VAL A 4 6.14 10.57 -10.51
N PRO A 5 5.74 11.63 -11.24
CA PRO A 5 4.43 12.26 -11.08
C PRO A 5 3.32 11.48 -11.78
N TYR A 6 2.07 11.63 -11.30
CA TYR A 6 0.88 11.15 -12.01
C TYR A 6 -0.32 12.07 -11.80
N HIS A 7 -0.75 12.76 -12.85
CA HIS A 7 -1.93 13.63 -12.83
C HIS A 7 -2.53 13.79 -14.23
N ALA A 8 -3.75 14.32 -14.30
CA ALA A 8 -4.49 14.49 -15.55
C ALA A 8 -3.79 15.39 -16.58
N GLY A 9 -2.94 16.32 -16.14
CA GLY A 9 -2.14 17.17 -17.04
C GLY A 9 -0.97 16.47 -17.78
N LEU A 10 -0.71 15.19 -17.53
CA LEU A 10 0.30 14.42 -18.27
C LEU A 10 -0.33 13.77 -19.50
N GLU A 11 0.46 13.64 -20.58
CA GLU A 11 0.07 12.86 -21.76
C GLU A 11 -0.23 11.39 -21.38
N ASP A 12 -1.20 10.78 -22.06
CA ASP A 12 -1.62 9.41 -21.80
C ASP A 12 -0.47 8.40 -21.89
N ALA A 13 0.43 8.56 -22.86
CA ALA A 13 1.62 7.71 -23.01
C ALA A 13 2.56 7.82 -21.80
N VAL A 14 2.71 9.01 -21.22
CA VAL A 14 3.55 9.25 -20.04
C VAL A 14 2.90 8.65 -18.79
N ARG A 15 1.57 8.81 -18.64
CA ARG A 15 0.80 8.17 -17.56
C ARG A 15 0.91 6.65 -17.59
N ALA A 16 0.71 6.04 -18.76
CA ALA A 16 0.84 4.60 -18.94
C ALA A 16 2.25 4.11 -18.56
N ARG A 17 3.29 4.79 -19.07
CA ARG A 17 4.69 4.45 -18.73
C ARG A 17 4.98 4.54 -17.23
N HIS A 18 4.50 5.58 -16.54
CA HIS A 18 4.70 5.73 -15.09
C HIS A 18 3.94 4.69 -14.29
N GLN A 19 2.72 4.35 -14.71
CA GLN A 19 1.92 3.28 -14.13
C GLN A 19 2.60 1.90 -14.27
N ASP A 20 3.09 1.58 -15.47
CA ASP A 20 3.78 0.32 -15.74
C ASP A 20 5.10 0.21 -14.96
N ALA A 21 5.89 1.28 -14.96
CA ALA A 21 7.16 1.33 -14.23
C ALA A 21 6.93 1.13 -12.72
N PHE A 22 5.86 1.71 -12.17
CA PHE A 22 5.50 1.47 -10.76
C PHE A 22 5.02 0.04 -10.51
N ALA A 23 4.16 -0.51 -11.38
CA ALA A 23 3.68 -1.88 -11.27
C ALA A 23 4.84 -2.90 -11.29
N ARG A 24 5.87 -2.64 -12.09
CA ARG A 24 7.08 -3.47 -12.26
C ARG A 24 8.21 -3.22 -11.26
N ASP A 25 8.01 -2.39 -10.22
CA ASP A 25 9.07 -2.03 -9.26
C ASP A 25 10.29 -1.32 -9.90
N GLU A 26 10.12 -0.69 -11.07
CA GLU A 26 11.14 0.14 -11.73
C GLU A 26 11.17 1.56 -11.15
N VAL A 27 10.10 1.96 -10.47
CA VAL A 27 9.98 3.21 -9.71
C VAL A 27 9.51 2.87 -8.31
N ASP A 28 10.09 3.55 -7.31
CA ASP A 28 9.81 3.27 -5.90
C ASP A 28 8.56 4.03 -5.40
N VAL A 29 8.32 5.24 -5.94
CA VAL A 29 7.22 6.12 -5.53
C VAL A 29 6.50 6.76 -6.71
N VAL A 30 5.17 6.79 -6.64
CA VAL A 30 4.35 7.64 -7.52
C VAL A 30 3.72 8.74 -6.69
N VAL A 31 3.91 9.99 -7.12
CA VAL A 31 3.28 11.17 -6.53
C VAL A 31 2.06 11.51 -7.37
N ALA A 32 0.87 11.27 -6.82
CA ALA A 32 -0.35 11.23 -7.61
C ALA A 32 -1.44 12.16 -7.09
N THR A 33 -2.25 12.68 -8.01
CA THR A 33 -3.58 13.22 -7.68
C THR A 33 -4.62 12.09 -7.67
N ILE A 34 -5.86 12.39 -7.27
CA ILE A 34 -7.00 11.43 -7.23
C ILE A 34 -7.16 10.65 -8.56
N ALA A 35 -6.72 11.24 -9.69
CA ALA A 35 -6.76 10.63 -11.02
C ALA A 35 -6.02 9.27 -11.16
N PHE A 36 -5.17 8.91 -10.21
CA PHE A 36 -4.44 7.62 -10.22
C PHE A 36 -5.30 6.42 -9.80
N GLY A 37 -6.43 6.66 -9.13
CA GLY A 37 -7.16 5.63 -8.40
C GLY A 37 -7.80 4.51 -9.24
N MET A 38 -7.98 4.66 -10.54
CA MET A 38 -8.78 3.67 -11.29
C MET A 38 -7.97 2.54 -11.96
N GLY A 39 -6.64 2.59 -11.96
CA GLY A 39 -5.83 1.72 -12.84
C GLY A 39 -4.83 0.75 -12.21
N ILE A 40 -4.45 0.93 -10.93
CA ILE A 40 -3.33 0.18 -10.35
C ILE A 40 -3.80 -0.89 -9.38
N ASP A 41 -3.47 -2.13 -9.74
CA ASP A 41 -3.65 -3.33 -8.93
C ASP A 41 -2.29 -3.94 -8.55
N LYS A 42 -1.45 -3.14 -7.88
CA LYS A 42 -0.16 -3.58 -7.34
C LYS A 42 -0.39 -4.11 -5.92
N SER A 43 -0.09 -5.39 -5.68
CA SER A 43 -0.43 -6.01 -4.39
C SER A 43 0.47 -5.56 -3.22
N ASN A 44 1.69 -5.12 -3.52
CA ASN A 44 2.77 -4.91 -2.55
C ASN A 44 3.06 -3.42 -2.26
N VAL A 45 2.05 -2.56 -2.29
CA VAL A 45 2.19 -1.16 -1.88
C VAL A 45 2.37 -1.10 -0.36
N ARG A 46 3.52 -0.59 0.10
CA ARG A 46 3.89 -0.51 1.53
C ARG A 46 3.46 0.78 2.20
N TYR A 47 3.38 1.87 1.44
CA TYR A 47 3.05 3.19 1.97
C TYR A 47 2.02 3.86 1.08
N VAL A 48 0.97 4.42 1.70
CA VAL A 48 0.08 5.42 1.08
C VAL A 48 0.18 6.68 1.93
N ILE A 49 0.56 7.79 1.30
CA ILE A 49 0.80 9.06 2.01
C ILE A 49 -0.11 10.13 1.40
N HIS A 50 -1.03 10.62 2.22
CA HIS A 50 -1.87 11.76 1.91
C HIS A 50 -1.18 13.04 2.37
N ARG A 51 -0.62 13.79 1.41
CA ARG A 51 -0.07 15.12 1.70
C ARG A 51 -1.16 16.15 2.00
N GLU A 52 -2.30 16.02 1.32
CA GLU A 52 -3.47 16.85 1.52
C GLU A 52 -4.62 15.97 2.01
N MET A 53 -5.47 16.52 2.86
CA MET A 53 -6.59 15.78 3.41
C MET A 53 -7.61 15.42 2.29
N PRO A 54 -8.05 14.15 2.21
CA PRO A 54 -9.12 13.74 1.30
C PRO A 54 -10.40 14.54 1.51
N ARG A 55 -11.23 14.62 0.46
CA ARG A 55 -12.49 15.38 0.49
C ARG A 55 -13.62 14.65 1.21
N SER A 56 -13.48 13.35 1.44
CA SER A 56 -14.45 12.52 2.16
C SER A 56 -13.80 11.26 2.75
N ILE A 57 -14.50 10.63 3.71
CA ILE A 57 -14.04 9.38 4.34
C ILE A 57 -14.05 8.22 3.33
N GLU A 58 -15.01 8.19 2.40
CA GLU A 58 -15.08 7.17 1.36
C GLU A 58 -13.89 7.25 0.40
N GLY A 59 -13.53 8.47 -0.01
CA GLY A 59 -12.32 8.70 -0.82
C GLY A 59 -11.07 8.23 -0.08
N TYR A 60 -10.91 8.65 1.18
CA TYR A 60 -9.80 8.21 2.02
C TYR A 60 -9.73 6.68 2.12
N TYR A 61 -10.86 6.01 2.43
CA TYR A 61 -10.95 4.56 2.55
C TYR A 61 -10.53 3.83 1.27
N GLN A 62 -11.02 4.27 0.10
CA GLN A 62 -10.64 3.68 -1.18
C GLN A 62 -9.16 3.89 -1.53
N GLU A 63 -8.61 5.04 -1.17
CA GLU A 63 -7.22 5.39 -1.47
C GLU A 63 -6.25 4.59 -0.59
N ILE A 64 -6.49 4.50 0.72
CA ILE A 64 -5.67 3.70 1.63
C ILE A 64 -5.82 2.19 1.39
N GLY A 65 -6.97 1.73 0.88
CA GLY A 65 -7.22 0.33 0.51
C GLY A 65 -6.37 -0.21 -0.65
N ARG A 66 -5.47 0.62 -1.20
CA ARG A 66 -4.43 0.20 -2.16
C ARG A 66 -3.19 -0.35 -1.48
N ALA A 67 -2.96 0.03 -0.22
CA ALA A 67 -1.86 -0.48 0.57
C ALA A 67 -2.10 -1.95 0.94
N GLY A 68 -1.03 -2.75 1.00
CA GLY A 68 -1.07 -4.03 1.71
C GLY A 68 -2.03 -5.10 1.17
N ARG A 69 -2.39 -5.08 -0.13
CA ARG A 69 -3.30 -6.10 -0.70
C ARG A 69 -2.74 -7.53 -0.67
N ASP A 70 -1.44 -7.67 -0.51
CA ASP A 70 -0.76 -8.96 -0.25
C ASP A 70 -0.92 -9.44 1.20
N GLY A 71 -1.53 -8.65 2.09
CA GLY A 71 -1.73 -8.95 3.51
C GLY A 71 -0.50 -8.71 4.39
N LEU A 72 0.59 -8.16 3.84
CA LEU A 72 1.75 -7.76 4.63
C LEU A 72 1.55 -6.37 5.24
N PRO A 73 2.26 -6.04 6.35
CA PRO A 73 2.19 -4.72 6.95
C PRO A 73 2.42 -3.59 5.94
N SER A 74 1.63 -2.54 6.08
CA SER A 74 1.70 -1.32 5.29
C SER A 74 1.20 -0.14 6.10
N ASP A 75 1.79 1.04 5.90
CA ASP A 75 1.42 2.25 6.61
C ASP A 75 0.62 3.20 5.72
N CYS A 76 -0.42 3.77 6.30
CA CYS A 76 -1.22 4.83 5.68
C CYS A 76 -1.05 6.10 6.51
N ILE A 77 -0.44 7.12 5.92
CA ILE A 77 -0.04 8.35 6.61
C ILE A 77 -0.89 9.49 6.09
N LEU A 78 -1.66 10.12 6.98
CA LEU A 78 -2.47 11.30 6.66
C LEU A 78 -1.85 12.54 7.30
N LEU A 79 -1.40 13.47 6.46
CA LEU A 79 -1.08 14.83 6.89
C LEU A 79 -2.36 15.66 6.78
N TYR A 80 -2.79 16.27 7.88
CA TYR A 80 -4.05 16.99 7.95
C TYR A 80 -3.92 18.28 8.78
N SER A 81 -4.78 19.23 8.45
CA SER A 81 -4.94 20.48 9.16
C SER A 81 -6.33 21.04 8.94
N TRP A 82 -6.78 21.95 9.82
CA TRP A 82 -8.03 22.67 9.58
C TRP A 82 -7.95 23.56 8.33
N ALA A 83 -6.76 24.00 7.92
CA ALA A 83 -6.57 24.77 6.69
C ALA A 83 -7.01 23.98 5.45
N ASP A 84 -6.87 22.65 5.45
CA ASP A 84 -7.34 21.80 4.36
C ASP A 84 -8.87 21.81 4.26
N VAL A 85 -9.58 21.81 5.40
CA VAL A 85 -11.05 21.94 5.44
C VAL A 85 -11.48 23.27 4.81
N LEU A 86 -10.79 24.37 5.15
CA LEU A 86 -11.08 25.69 4.60
C LEU A 86 -10.78 25.76 3.09
N ALA A 87 -9.70 25.14 2.64
CA ALA A 87 -9.36 25.06 1.22
C ALA A 87 -10.44 24.30 0.43
N HIS A 88 -10.92 23.16 0.94
CA HIS A 88 -12.03 22.42 0.31
C HIS A 88 -13.32 23.23 0.23
N ARG A 89 -13.67 23.93 1.32
CA ARG A 89 -14.86 24.80 1.36
C ARG A 89 -14.81 25.91 0.33
N ARG A 90 -13.64 26.54 0.13
CA ARG A 90 -13.45 27.57 -0.90
C ARG A 90 -13.70 27.02 -2.31
N VAL A 91 -13.20 25.82 -2.61
CA VAL A 91 -13.48 25.16 -3.90
C VAL A 91 -14.97 24.84 -4.06
N GLN A 92 -15.66 24.49 -2.97
CA GLN A 92 -17.09 24.17 -2.96
C GLN A 92 -18.00 25.40 -3.08
N GLU A 93 -17.49 26.63 -2.97
CA GLU A 93 -18.28 27.86 -3.17
C GLU A 93 -18.88 27.95 -4.57
N GLY A 94 -18.25 27.31 -5.56
CA GLY A 94 -18.76 27.21 -6.93
C GLY A 94 -19.93 26.23 -7.12
N ILE A 95 -20.34 25.49 -6.08
CA ILE A 95 -21.51 24.61 -6.13
C ILE A 95 -22.77 25.45 -5.93
N GLU A 96 -23.58 25.57 -7.00
CA GLU A 96 -24.83 26.37 -6.99
C GLU A 96 -25.89 25.78 -6.06
N ASP A 97 -26.02 24.46 -6.04
CA ASP A 97 -26.97 23.75 -5.17
C ASP A 97 -26.53 23.84 -3.70
N GLY A 98 -27.33 24.54 -2.90
CA GLY A 98 -27.05 24.78 -1.49
C GLY A 98 -27.03 23.52 -0.64
N GLU A 99 -27.80 22.48 -0.98
CA GLU A 99 -27.83 21.21 -0.25
C GLU A 99 -26.58 20.39 -0.57
N LEU A 100 -26.24 20.22 -1.85
CA LEU A 100 -25.02 19.55 -2.28
C LEU A 100 -23.78 20.23 -1.69
N ARG A 101 -23.74 21.56 -1.66
CA ARG A 101 -22.64 22.31 -1.04
C ARG A 101 -22.52 22.03 0.46
N ARG A 102 -23.64 21.98 1.19
CA ARG A 102 -23.63 21.63 2.63
C ARG A 102 -23.18 20.20 2.87
N GLU A 103 -23.62 19.26 2.03
CA GLU A 103 -23.19 17.86 2.10
C GLU A 103 -21.69 17.72 1.84
N ALA A 104 -21.17 18.35 0.79
CA ALA A 104 -19.74 18.38 0.49
C ALA A 104 -18.93 18.97 1.64
N GLY A 105 -19.42 20.05 2.25
CA GLY A 105 -18.82 20.64 3.45
C GLY A 105 -18.79 19.69 4.65
N ARG A 106 -19.87 18.94 4.90
CA ARG A 106 -19.92 17.90 5.95
C ARG A 106 -18.89 16.80 5.68
N LYS A 107 -18.81 16.29 4.44
CA LYS A 107 -17.83 15.25 4.05
C LYS A 107 -16.39 15.69 4.27
N SER A 108 -16.06 16.93 3.91
CA SER A 108 -14.69 17.46 4.12
C SER A 108 -14.36 17.63 5.61
N THR A 109 -15.33 18.05 6.43
CA THR A 109 -15.13 18.14 7.89
C THR A 109 -15.02 16.75 8.54
N ALA A 110 -15.73 15.74 8.05
CA ALA A 110 -15.71 14.40 8.62
C ALA A 110 -14.33 13.73 8.62
N VAL A 111 -13.48 13.99 7.61
CA VAL A 111 -12.11 13.44 7.57
C VAL A 111 -11.23 14.05 8.67
N TYR A 112 -11.36 15.36 8.91
CA TYR A 112 -10.67 16.03 10.00
C TYR A 112 -11.12 15.48 11.36
N GLU A 113 -12.43 15.34 11.55
CA GLU A 113 -13.00 14.76 12.76
C GLU A 113 -12.53 13.31 12.96
N LEU A 114 -12.42 12.51 11.89
CA LEU A 114 -11.85 11.16 11.91
C LEU A 114 -10.39 11.16 12.41
N ALA A 115 -9.59 12.13 12.00
CA ALA A 115 -8.19 12.23 12.44
C ALA A 115 -8.05 12.74 13.89
N GLU A 116 -8.90 13.68 14.33
CA GLU A 116 -8.79 14.30 15.65
C GLU A 116 -9.43 13.50 16.78
N ALA A 117 -10.62 12.91 16.56
CA ALA A 117 -11.36 12.37 17.70
C ALA A 117 -10.66 11.16 18.34
N PRO A 118 -10.75 11.04 19.67
CA PRO A 118 -10.02 10.04 20.45
C PRO A 118 -10.46 8.61 20.12
N GLY A 119 -9.59 7.65 20.41
CA GLY A 119 -9.84 6.23 20.21
C GLY A 119 -9.32 5.68 18.88
N CYS A 120 -9.61 4.41 18.63
CA CYS A 120 -9.02 3.67 17.51
C CYS A 120 -9.46 4.26 16.15
N ARG A 121 -8.49 4.62 15.30
CA ARG A 121 -8.77 5.12 13.94
C ARG A 121 -9.54 4.11 13.10
N HIS A 122 -9.18 2.83 13.16
CA HIS A 122 -9.84 1.78 12.38
C HIS A 122 -11.29 1.59 12.80
N GLN A 123 -11.55 1.55 14.10
CA GLN A 123 -12.92 1.41 14.62
C GLN A 123 -13.81 2.56 14.15
N ARG A 124 -13.30 3.80 14.20
CA ARG A 124 -14.03 4.98 13.73
C ARG A 124 -14.22 5.00 12.23
N LEU A 125 -13.22 4.58 11.48
CA LEU A 125 -13.28 4.50 10.03
C LEU A 125 -14.36 3.51 9.58
N VAL A 126 -14.43 2.31 10.18
CA VAL A 126 -15.47 1.33 9.81
C VAL A 126 -16.85 1.71 10.34
N ALA A 127 -16.93 2.42 11.48
CA ALA A 127 -18.19 2.94 12.00
C ALA A 127 -18.86 3.95 11.05
N HIS A 128 -18.09 4.64 10.19
CA HIS A 128 -18.64 5.47 9.11
C HIS A 128 -19.46 4.66 8.09
N PHE A 129 -19.18 3.35 7.97
CA PHE A 129 -19.87 2.41 7.09
C PHE A 129 -20.84 1.49 7.85
N ASP A 130 -21.28 1.91 9.05
CA ASP A 130 -22.16 1.14 9.94
C ASP A 130 -21.59 -0.23 10.36
N GLU A 131 -20.28 -0.40 10.27
CA GLU A 131 -19.57 -1.61 10.72
C GLU A 131 -18.99 -1.44 12.12
N THR A 132 -18.88 -2.55 12.85
CA THR A 132 -18.33 -2.56 14.21
C THR A 132 -17.22 -3.59 14.33
N ILE A 133 -16.04 -3.14 14.76
CA ILE A 133 -14.89 -3.99 15.07
C ILE A 133 -14.33 -3.66 16.47
N PRO A 134 -13.61 -4.59 17.12
CA PRO A 134 -12.77 -4.27 18.27
C PRO A 134 -11.69 -3.25 17.90
N ALA A 135 -11.22 -2.49 18.88
CA ALA A 135 -10.06 -1.62 18.69
C ALA A 135 -8.85 -2.41 18.19
N CYS A 136 -8.09 -1.84 17.25
CA CYS A 136 -7.02 -2.57 16.57
C CYS A 136 -5.85 -2.96 17.50
N GLY A 137 -5.67 -2.29 18.64
CA GLY A 137 -4.64 -2.54 19.64
C GLY A 137 -3.22 -2.14 19.21
N THR A 138 -2.80 -2.47 17.99
CA THR A 138 -1.39 -2.39 17.59
C THR A 138 -1.14 -1.71 16.24
N ALA A 139 -2.18 -1.33 15.49
CA ALA A 139 -2.02 -0.87 14.11
C ALA A 139 -2.03 0.67 13.95
N CYS A 140 -3.08 1.35 14.44
CA CYS A 140 -3.18 2.81 14.28
C CYS A 140 -2.32 3.57 15.31
N ASP A 141 -2.01 4.83 15.00
CA ASP A 141 -1.28 5.78 15.85
C ASP A 141 -1.89 5.87 17.26
N SER A 142 -3.22 6.03 17.36
CA SER A 142 -3.90 6.19 18.65
C SER A 142 -3.81 4.95 19.53
N CYS A 143 -3.94 3.74 18.96
CA CYS A 143 -3.81 2.50 19.74
C CYS A 143 -2.36 2.20 20.12
N ARG A 144 -1.40 2.53 19.25
CA ARG A 144 0.03 2.37 19.54
C ARG A 144 0.57 3.42 20.50
N GLY A 145 -0.12 4.55 20.66
CA GLY A 145 0.42 5.72 21.33
C GLY A 145 1.58 6.37 20.55
N THR A 146 1.63 6.16 19.23
CA THR A 146 2.67 6.73 18.36
C THR A 146 2.33 8.17 18.03
N SER A 147 3.22 9.10 18.34
CA SER A 147 3.10 10.50 17.97
C SER A 147 3.68 10.77 16.58
N PHE A 148 3.30 11.91 15.97
CA PHE A 148 3.92 12.37 14.73
C PHE A 148 5.45 12.48 14.86
N THR A 149 5.94 12.97 16.00
CA THR A 149 7.37 13.11 16.29
C THR A 149 8.10 11.77 16.25
N ASP A 150 7.44 10.69 16.68
CA ASP A 150 8.00 9.33 16.62
C ASP A 150 8.12 8.83 15.17
N LEU A 151 7.21 9.27 14.28
CA LEU A 151 7.21 8.90 12.86
C LEU A 151 8.23 9.68 12.04
N ILE A 152 8.55 10.91 12.42
CA ILE A 152 9.49 11.79 11.69
C ILE A 152 10.90 11.78 12.27
N GLN A 153 11.22 10.86 13.18
CA GLN A 153 12.59 10.73 13.63
C GLN A 153 13.48 10.35 12.44
N PRO A 154 14.64 11.00 12.26
CA PRO A 154 15.57 10.62 11.22
C PRO A 154 15.87 9.14 11.41
N ALA A 155 15.66 8.35 10.35
CA ALA A 155 15.93 6.92 10.37
C ALA A 155 17.34 6.73 10.96
N ARG A 156 17.43 6.15 12.16
CA ARG A 156 18.71 5.63 12.62
C ARG A 156 19.10 4.65 11.51
N ALA A 157 20.30 4.82 10.96
CA ALA A 157 20.89 3.90 10.01
C ALA A 157 21.21 2.57 10.71
N ASP A 158 20.23 1.96 11.34
CA ASP A 158 20.27 0.59 11.80
C ASP A 158 19.61 -0.24 10.72
N HIS A 159 20.34 -0.38 9.62
CA HIS A 159 20.24 -1.62 8.85
C HIS A 159 20.85 -2.70 9.75
N GLY A 160 20.13 -3.10 10.80
CA GLY A 160 20.54 -4.20 11.64
C GLY A 160 20.93 -5.35 10.72
N THR A 161 22.04 -6.04 11.03
CA THR A 161 22.58 -7.13 10.21
C THR A 161 21.41 -7.96 9.67
N PRO A 162 21.20 -8.02 8.35
CA PRO A 162 20.02 -8.67 7.80
C PRO A 162 19.92 -10.06 8.40
N THR A 163 18.77 -10.40 8.97
CA THR A 163 18.56 -11.77 9.42
C THR A 163 18.77 -12.71 8.23
N HIS A 164 19.21 -13.94 8.47
CA HIS A 164 19.39 -14.92 7.40
C HIS A 164 18.10 -15.17 6.60
N ASP A 165 16.93 -14.87 7.19
CA ASP A 165 15.64 -14.86 6.50
C ASP A 165 15.47 -13.64 5.57
N GLY A 166 15.97 -12.47 5.98
CA GLY A 166 16.02 -11.26 5.15
C GLY A 166 16.92 -11.43 3.92
N GLU A 167 18.10 -12.03 4.07
CA GLU A 167 18.98 -12.31 2.92
C GLU A 167 18.33 -13.29 1.94
N LEU A 168 17.72 -14.36 2.44
CA LEU A 168 16.99 -15.31 1.60
C LEU A 168 15.80 -14.62 0.90
N PHE A 169 15.03 -13.82 1.62
CA PHE A 169 13.91 -13.08 1.06
C PHE A 169 14.33 -12.17 -0.10
N GLU A 170 15.44 -11.44 0.02
CA GLU A 170 15.96 -10.60 -1.06
C GLU A 170 16.42 -11.42 -2.26
N ARG A 171 17.05 -12.59 -2.06
CA ARG A 171 17.37 -13.51 -3.17
C ARG A 171 16.11 -14.02 -3.88
N LEU A 172 15.06 -14.35 -3.13
CA LEU A 172 13.78 -14.77 -3.70
C LEU A 172 13.11 -13.62 -4.46
N ARG A 173 13.21 -12.38 -3.97
CA ARG A 173 12.72 -11.17 -4.65
C ARG A 173 13.46 -10.93 -5.97
N ALA A 174 14.79 -11.10 -5.97
CA ALA A 174 15.63 -11.00 -7.16
C ALA A 174 15.29 -12.09 -8.20
N LEU A 175 15.16 -13.35 -7.78
CA LEU A 175 14.73 -14.44 -8.67
C LEU A 175 13.35 -14.15 -9.28
N ARG A 176 12.39 -13.75 -8.44
CA ARG A 176 11.04 -13.41 -8.88
C ARG A 176 11.05 -12.31 -9.94
N ARG A 177 11.85 -11.26 -9.73
CA ARG A 177 12.00 -10.16 -10.68
C ARG A 177 12.56 -10.65 -12.01
N ALA A 178 13.63 -11.45 -11.99
CA ALA A 178 14.22 -12.00 -13.22
C ALA A 178 13.23 -12.85 -14.02
N LEU A 179 12.43 -13.69 -13.34
CA LEU A 179 11.38 -14.50 -13.98
C LEU A 179 10.25 -13.64 -14.55
N ALA A 180 9.81 -12.62 -13.80
CA ALA A 180 8.74 -11.73 -14.22
C ALA A 180 9.15 -10.87 -15.44
N ASP A 181 10.39 -10.38 -15.44
CA ASP A 181 10.98 -9.62 -16.55
C ASP A 181 11.07 -10.51 -17.81
N ALA A 182 11.48 -11.77 -17.68
CA ALA A 182 11.55 -12.72 -18.79
C ALA A 182 10.17 -13.03 -19.42
N GLU A 183 9.10 -12.94 -18.63
CA GLU A 183 7.73 -13.18 -19.08
C GLU A 183 6.96 -11.89 -19.42
N GLY A 184 7.56 -10.72 -19.20
CA GLY A 184 6.91 -9.42 -19.44
C GLY A 184 5.74 -9.12 -18.50
N VAL A 185 5.67 -9.78 -17.34
CA VAL A 185 4.59 -9.62 -16.36
C VAL A 185 5.08 -8.90 -15.10
N PRO A 186 4.21 -8.22 -14.32
CA PRO A 186 4.57 -7.70 -13.01
C PRO A 186 5.02 -8.79 -12.03
N ALA A 187 6.00 -8.49 -11.17
CA ALA A 187 6.61 -9.46 -10.27
C ALA A 187 5.61 -10.19 -9.35
N TYR A 188 4.59 -9.47 -8.85
CA TYR A 188 3.60 -10.05 -7.95
C TYR A 188 2.73 -11.15 -8.60
N ILE A 189 2.67 -11.22 -9.94
CA ILE A 189 1.97 -12.29 -10.66
C ILE A 189 2.68 -13.63 -10.47
N VAL A 190 4.01 -13.64 -10.46
CA VAL A 190 4.82 -14.84 -10.17
C VAL A 190 4.52 -15.30 -8.75
N PHE A 191 4.84 -14.48 -7.75
CA PHE A 191 4.46 -14.68 -6.34
C PHE A 191 4.32 -13.33 -5.62
N SER A 192 3.36 -13.18 -4.71
CA SER A 192 3.29 -11.98 -3.85
C SER A 192 4.43 -11.96 -2.83
N ASP A 193 4.73 -10.78 -2.26
CA ASP A 193 5.72 -10.66 -1.19
C ASP A 193 5.35 -11.56 0.01
N ALA A 194 4.06 -11.74 0.31
CA ALA A 194 3.60 -12.63 1.36
C ALA A 194 3.97 -14.11 1.13
N VAL A 195 3.88 -14.57 -0.12
CA VAL A 195 4.33 -15.93 -0.48
C VAL A 195 5.85 -16.03 -0.34
N LEU A 196 6.60 -15.03 -0.80
CA LEU A 196 8.07 -15.01 -0.66
C LEU A 196 8.51 -15.03 0.81
N ALA A 197 7.85 -14.25 1.67
CA ALA A 197 8.12 -14.21 3.10
C ALA A 197 7.86 -15.58 3.75
N ARG A 198 6.77 -16.25 3.37
CA ARG A 198 6.48 -17.62 3.81
C ARG A 198 7.49 -18.63 3.30
N LEU A 199 7.91 -18.54 2.04
CA LEU A 199 8.95 -19.41 1.49
C LEU A 199 10.28 -19.24 2.22
N ALA A 200 10.66 -18.00 2.54
CA ALA A 200 11.86 -17.70 3.31
C ALA A 200 11.80 -18.28 4.74
N ALA A 201 10.63 -18.26 5.37
CA ALA A 201 10.42 -18.80 6.71
C ALA A 201 10.34 -20.34 6.74
N VAL A 202 9.55 -20.94 5.83
CA VAL A 202 9.28 -22.39 5.81
C VAL A 202 10.43 -23.19 5.19
N ARG A 203 11.14 -22.61 4.20
CA ARG A 203 12.27 -23.22 3.48
C ARG A 203 11.97 -24.62 2.92
N PRO A 204 10.91 -24.78 2.09
CA PRO A 204 10.59 -26.08 1.52
C PRO A 204 11.73 -26.61 0.65
N ILE A 205 11.99 -27.91 0.74
CA ILE A 205 13.09 -28.59 0.04
C ILE A 205 12.61 -29.45 -1.13
N ASP A 206 11.30 -29.64 -1.29
CA ASP A 206 10.67 -30.46 -2.31
C ASP A 206 9.34 -29.85 -2.79
N ASP A 207 8.78 -30.44 -3.85
CA ASP A 207 7.54 -29.99 -4.47
C ASP A 207 6.34 -30.06 -3.51
N ALA A 208 6.29 -31.09 -2.66
CA ALA A 208 5.24 -31.27 -1.68
C ALA A 208 5.24 -30.15 -0.64
N GLY A 209 6.40 -29.83 -0.07
CA GLY A 209 6.56 -28.70 0.85
C GLY A 209 6.30 -27.36 0.17
N PHE A 210 6.69 -27.21 -1.10
CA PHE A 210 6.45 -25.98 -1.86
C PHE A 210 4.95 -25.75 -2.10
N LEU A 211 4.20 -26.80 -2.46
CA LEU A 211 2.75 -26.75 -2.68
C LEU A 211 1.96 -26.53 -1.38
N ALA A 212 2.52 -26.91 -0.23
CA ALA A 212 1.89 -26.67 1.07
C ALA A 212 1.87 -25.19 1.48
N VAL A 213 2.64 -24.32 0.81
CA VAL A 213 2.69 -22.89 1.11
C VAL A 213 1.44 -22.18 0.58
N PRO A 214 0.62 -21.52 1.45
CA PRO A 214 -0.56 -20.80 1.01
C PRO A 214 -0.23 -19.73 -0.04
N GLY A 215 -0.91 -19.81 -1.20
CA GLY A 215 -0.65 -18.95 -2.36
C GLY A 215 0.21 -19.60 -3.46
N VAL A 216 0.71 -20.81 -3.22
CA VAL A 216 1.35 -21.66 -4.24
C VAL A 216 0.33 -22.68 -4.75
N GLY A 217 -0.07 -22.56 -6.01
CA GLY A 217 -0.93 -23.56 -6.68
C GLY A 217 -0.14 -24.47 -7.63
N PRO A 218 -0.74 -25.58 -8.10
CA PRO A 218 -0.07 -26.54 -8.98
C PRO A 218 0.53 -25.91 -10.25
N ALA A 219 -0.18 -24.94 -10.86
CA ALA A 219 0.31 -24.24 -12.04
C ALA A 219 1.59 -23.42 -11.75
N LYS A 220 1.67 -22.78 -10.57
CA LYS A 220 2.86 -22.02 -10.17
C LYS A 220 4.01 -22.92 -9.78
N LEU A 221 3.72 -24.05 -9.13
CA LEU A 221 4.72 -25.09 -8.84
C LEU A 221 5.33 -25.61 -10.15
N ALA A 222 4.50 -26.02 -11.11
CA ALA A 222 4.97 -26.54 -12.39
C ALA A 222 5.81 -25.52 -13.17
N ARG A 223 5.48 -24.23 -13.08
CA ARG A 223 6.14 -23.17 -13.84
C ARG A 223 7.40 -22.61 -13.18
N TYR A 224 7.41 -22.47 -11.85
CA TYR A 224 8.46 -21.75 -11.12
C TYR A 224 9.14 -22.59 -10.02
N GLY A 225 8.56 -23.73 -9.65
CA GLY A 225 8.98 -24.52 -8.48
C GLY A 225 10.46 -24.88 -8.47
N GLU A 226 10.96 -25.42 -9.59
CA GLU A 226 12.36 -25.83 -9.70
C GLU A 226 13.35 -24.69 -9.43
N ALA A 227 13.10 -23.51 -10.04
CA ALA A 227 13.96 -22.35 -9.88
C ALA A 227 13.98 -21.84 -8.43
N PHE A 228 12.81 -21.79 -7.78
CA PHE A 228 12.70 -21.37 -6.39
C PHE A 228 13.31 -22.39 -5.42
N LEU A 229 13.06 -23.68 -5.61
CA LEU A 229 13.64 -24.75 -4.79
C LEU A 229 15.16 -24.75 -4.86
N ARG A 230 15.76 -24.41 -6.01
CA ARG A 230 17.22 -24.28 -6.15
C ARG A 230 17.77 -23.19 -5.22
N VAL A 231 17.17 -21.99 -5.25
CA VAL A 231 17.56 -20.87 -4.37
C VAL A 231 17.33 -21.19 -2.89
N LEU A 232 16.25 -21.92 -2.57
CA LEU A 232 15.93 -22.32 -1.19
C LEU A 232 16.92 -23.36 -0.64
N ARG A 233 17.43 -24.26 -1.49
CA ARG A 233 18.49 -25.23 -1.14
C ARG A 233 19.88 -24.61 -1.05
N GLY A 234 20.05 -23.36 -1.49
CA GLY A 234 21.35 -22.67 -1.50
C GLY A 234 22.28 -23.14 -2.62
N SER A 235 21.73 -23.63 -3.72
CA SER A 235 22.47 -24.09 -4.92
C SER A 235 22.38 -23.09 -6.07
#